data_AF-A0A671W4D8-F1
#
_entry.id   AF-A0A671W4D8-F1
#
_cell.length_a   1.000
_cell.length_b   1.000
_cell.length_c   1.000
_cell.angle_alpha   90.00
_cell.angle_beta   90.00
_cell.angle_gamma   90.00
#
_symmetry.space_group_name_H-M   'P 1'
#
loop_
_entity.id
_entity.type
_entity.pdbx_description
1 polymer ?
#
loop_
_entity_poly.entity_id
_entity_poly.type
_entity_poly.pdbx_seq_one_letter_code
_entity_poly.pdbx_strand_id
1 'polypeptide(L)'
;MNYARFLTAVSAARKPSPIRMLTELQQRSPPSLISLAGGAPNPNTFPFQSASIQVKNGQTITFDEVAMNRALQYSASSGIPELLTWMKNLQKNLHNPPTASYAPEKGQMEMCVTTGSQEGLCKVFEMLVNPGDNVLLDAPTYSGTLATLEPLGCNLINVSSDHHGMIPAALKEVLSRWDPSEVHKPGSTAPKILYTIPNGGNPTGASMTTQRKQEVYELARQYDMLIIEDDPYYYLQFDKVLKEFTHLLIFPWAPTFLSMDVDGRIIRTDSFSKILSSGLRIGFVTGPKPLVDRVVLHIQASTMHTSTFTQLMVSQLLHGWGQEGFLQHIDRVIEFYSKQRDAMISSADKWLKGLYVAEWHAPSAGMFLWIKLKGIADTQQLIMKKALEKEVLLVPGGVFMINSSEPCPYVRAAFSLATPEQIDEAFRRLASLIKEAL
;
A
#
# COMPACT_ATOMS: atom_id res chain seq x y z
N MET A 1 -14.67 5.43 18.22
CA MET A 1 -13.77 4.53 18.97
C MET A 1 -12.91 5.31 19.97
N ASN A 2 -12.30 4.65 20.96
CA ASN A 2 -11.26 5.25 21.82
C ASN A 2 -9.87 4.97 21.24
N TYR A 3 -9.32 5.88 20.44
CA TYR A 3 -8.05 5.66 19.75
C TYR A 3 -6.82 5.60 20.67
N ALA A 4 -6.89 6.19 21.86
CA ALA A 4 -5.75 6.26 22.78
C ALA A 4 -5.26 4.87 23.22
N ARG A 5 -6.14 3.86 23.26
CA ARG A 5 -5.78 2.48 23.64
C ARG A 5 -4.80 1.80 22.68
N PHE A 6 -4.73 2.27 21.44
CA PHE A 6 -3.93 1.66 20.37
C PHE A 6 -2.54 2.29 20.26
N LEU A 7 -2.32 3.45 20.88
CA LEU A 7 -1.07 4.19 20.72
C LEU A 7 0.04 3.61 21.58
N THR A 8 1.24 3.51 21.01
CA THR A 8 2.46 3.25 21.78
C THR A 8 2.75 4.39 22.74
N ALA A 9 3.55 4.13 23.78
CA ALA A 9 4.02 5.19 24.68
C ALA A 9 4.80 6.29 23.93
N VAL A 10 5.59 5.90 22.92
CA VAL A 10 6.31 6.84 22.04
C VAL A 10 5.32 7.73 21.29
N SER A 11 4.32 7.13 20.62
CA SER A 11 3.33 7.91 19.89
C SER A 11 2.53 8.82 20.82
N ALA A 12 2.13 8.30 21.99
CA ALA A 12 1.42 9.05 23.01
C ALA A 12 2.18 10.31 23.44
N ALA A 13 3.50 10.18 23.62
CA ALA A 13 4.41 11.24 24.06
C ALA A 13 4.76 12.28 22.98
N ARG A 14 4.57 11.97 21.69
CA ARG A 14 4.82 12.95 20.61
C ARG A 14 3.86 14.14 20.76
N LYS A 15 4.42 15.34 20.66
CA LYS A 15 3.69 16.62 20.69
C LYS A 15 3.97 17.38 19.38
N PRO A 16 3.03 18.23 18.92
CA PRO A 16 3.30 19.13 17.81
C PRO A 16 4.55 19.97 18.06
N SER A 17 5.41 20.11 17.06
CA SER A 17 6.57 21.00 17.17
C SER A 17 6.10 22.46 17.24
N PRO A 18 6.49 23.25 18.26
CA PRO A 18 6.11 24.65 18.38
C PRO A 18 6.47 25.47 17.14
N ILE A 19 7.64 25.22 16.55
CA ILE A 19 8.11 25.91 15.35
C ILE A 19 7.28 25.50 14.11
N ARG A 20 6.85 24.23 14.02
CA ARG A 20 6.03 23.76 12.90
C ARG A 20 4.62 24.35 12.90
N MET A 21 4.04 24.56 14.08
CA MET A 21 2.77 25.30 14.20
C MET A 21 2.89 26.72 13.63
N LEU A 22 4.06 27.36 13.76
CA LEU A 22 4.31 28.67 13.16
C LEU A 22 4.40 28.61 11.63
N THR A 23 4.91 27.51 11.06
CA THR A 23 4.91 27.30 9.59
C THR A 23 3.49 27.23 9.05
N GLU A 24 2.60 26.48 9.70
CA GLU A 24 1.19 26.40 9.32
C GLU A 24 0.47 27.75 9.48
N LEU A 25 0.78 28.49 10.56
CA LEU A 25 0.28 29.85 10.77
C LEU A 25 0.76 30.80 9.66
N GLN A 26 2.05 30.74 9.31
CA GLN A 26 2.63 31.56 8.25
C GLN A 26 2.00 31.27 6.89
N GLN A 27 1.73 30.00 6.57
CA GLN A 27 1.04 29.61 5.33
C GLN A 27 -0.39 30.15 5.23
N ARG A 28 -1.06 30.38 6.37
CA ARG A 28 -2.41 30.94 6.45
C ARG A 28 -2.43 32.46 6.64
N SER A 29 -1.26 33.07 6.82
CA SER A 29 -1.12 34.50 7.08
C SER A 29 -1.18 35.30 5.76
N PRO A 30 -1.53 36.59 5.82
CA PRO A 30 -1.52 37.43 4.63
C PRO A 30 -0.09 37.54 4.04
N PRO A 31 0.05 37.76 2.72
CA PRO A 31 1.36 37.94 2.09
C PRO A 31 2.19 39.10 2.64
N SER A 32 1.54 40.07 3.29
CA SER A 32 2.19 41.20 3.97
C SER A 32 2.82 40.85 5.31
N LEU A 33 2.62 39.63 5.83
CA LEU A 33 3.27 39.19 7.07
C LEU A 33 4.79 39.12 6.86
N ILE A 34 5.52 39.89 7.67
CA ILE A 34 6.97 39.73 7.80
C ILE A 34 7.22 38.68 8.87
N SER A 35 7.70 37.49 8.46
CA SER A 35 8.06 36.41 9.37
C SER A 35 9.54 36.44 9.70
N LEU A 36 9.87 36.60 10.98
CA LEU A 36 11.22 36.44 11.54
C LEU A 36 11.34 35.16 12.40
N ALA A 37 10.34 34.28 12.34
CA ALA A 37 10.19 33.17 13.28
C ALA A 37 10.85 31.87 12.82
N GLY A 38 10.76 31.58 11.51
CA GLY A 38 11.22 30.31 10.95
C GLY A 38 12.68 30.34 10.47
N GLY A 39 13.38 29.20 10.56
CA GLY A 39 14.70 28.99 9.97
C GLY A 39 14.65 28.56 8.49
N ALA A 40 13.71 29.08 7.71
CA ALA A 40 13.57 28.74 6.30
C ALA A 40 14.66 29.47 5.46
N PRO A 41 15.37 28.78 4.55
CA PRO A 41 16.36 29.43 3.70
C PRO A 41 15.71 30.40 2.72
N ASN A 42 16.43 31.47 2.36
CA ASN A 42 15.95 32.49 1.42
C ASN A 42 15.91 31.92 -0.02
N PRO A 43 14.75 31.92 -0.69
CA PRO A 43 14.62 31.36 -2.04
C PRO A 43 15.56 31.97 -3.09
N ASN A 44 16.00 33.22 -2.93
CA ASN A 44 16.98 33.87 -3.82
C ASN A 44 18.36 33.17 -3.83
N THR A 45 18.62 32.29 -2.88
CA THR A 45 19.86 31.49 -2.81
C THR A 45 19.71 30.10 -3.44
N PHE A 46 18.51 29.71 -3.85
CA PHE A 46 18.29 28.43 -4.50
C PHE A 46 18.88 28.47 -5.92
N PRO A 47 19.68 27.48 -6.33
CA PRO A 47 20.36 27.50 -7.63
C PRO A 47 19.46 27.05 -8.80
N PHE A 48 18.14 27.17 -8.67
CA PHE A 48 17.16 26.70 -9.65
C PHE A 48 16.10 27.78 -9.90
N GLN A 49 16.03 28.25 -11.14
CA GLN A 49 15.09 29.30 -11.52
C GLN A 49 13.73 28.75 -11.97
N SER A 50 13.71 27.73 -12.82
CA SER A 50 12.48 27.20 -13.41
C SER A 50 12.68 25.76 -13.92
N ALA A 51 11.58 25.07 -14.22
CA ALA A 51 11.61 23.76 -14.84
C ALA A 51 10.36 23.51 -15.70
N SER A 52 10.51 22.68 -16.73
CA SER A 52 9.40 22.22 -17.57
C SER A 52 9.50 20.71 -17.77
N ILE A 53 8.37 20.02 -17.61
CA ILE A 53 8.30 18.55 -17.68
C ILE A 53 7.24 18.17 -18.71
N GLN A 54 7.67 17.40 -19.72
CA GLN A 54 6.78 16.93 -20.78
C GLN A 54 6.05 15.66 -20.33
N VAL A 55 4.72 15.71 -20.36
CA VAL A 55 3.83 14.57 -20.09
C VAL A 55 3.57 13.84 -21.39
N LYS A 56 3.43 12.50 -21.34
CA LYS A 56 3.22 11.66 -22.53
C LYS A 56 2.00 12.02 -23.37
N ASN A 57 1.02 12.71 -22.80
CA ASN A 57 -0.17 13.21 -23.51
C ASN A 57 0.06 14.56 -24.22
N GLY A 58 1.29 15.07 -24.24
CA GLY A 58 1.67 16.34 -24.85
C GLY A 58 1.48 17.58 -23.95
N GLN A 59 0.93 17.43 -22.74
CA GLN A 59 0.87 18.53 -21.78
C GLN A 59 2.26 18.81 -21.18
N THR A 60 2.52 20.07 -20.84
CA THR A 60 3.73 20.48 -20.12
C THR A 60 3.36 20.94 -18.71
N ILE A 61 4.04 20.39 -17.71
CA ILE A 61 4.01 20.88 -16.33
C ILE A 61 5.13 21.91 -16.22
N THR A 62 4.79 23.14 -15.82
CA THR A 62 5.72 24.26 -15.74
C THR A 62 5.87 24.74 -14.31
N PHE A 63 7.11 24.96 -13.89
CA PHE A 63 7.50 25.64 -12.67
C PHE A 63 8.16 26.95 -13.07
N ASP A 64 7.40 28.04 -13.02
CA ASP A 64 7.98 29.38 -13.06
C ASP A 64 8.78 29.66 -11.77
N GLU A 65 9.40 30.83 -11.67
CA GLU A 65 10.26 31.18 -10.53
C GLU A 65 9.51 31.15 -9.19
N VAL A 66 8.25 31.58 -9.16
CA VAL A 66 7.43 31.56 -7.94
C VAL A 66 7.09 30.13 -7.53
N ALA A 67 6.67 29.31 -8.49
CA ALA A 67 6.37 27.90 -8.28
C ALA A 67 7.62 27.11 -7.89
N MET A 68 8.77 27.39 -8.48
CA MET A 68 10.05 26.76 -8.17
C MET A 68 10.48 27.10 -6.74
N ASN A 69 10.40 28.38 -6.35
CA ASN A 69 10.70 28.82 -4.98
C ASN A 69 9.83 28.10 -3.96
N ARG A 70 8.53 27.92 -4.25
CA ARG A 70 7.62 27.13 -3.40
C ARG A 70 7.97 25.65 -3.39
N ALA A 71 8.30 25.08 -4.54
CA ALA A 71 8.62 23.66 -4.72
C ALA A 71 9.86 23.22 -3.95
N LEU A 72 10.81 24.13 -3.74
CA LEU A 72 12.08 23.86 -3.07
C LEU A 72 12.08 24.28 -1.59
N GLN A 73 10.98 24.85 -1.10
CA GLN A 73 10.85 25.28 0.29
C GLN A 73 10.18 24.21 1.18
N TYR A 74 10.42 24.32 2.48
CA TYR A 74 9.70 23.57 3.51
C TYR A 74 8.17 23.74 3.38
N SER A 75 7.46 22.65 3.61
CA SER A 75 5.99 22.60 3.57
C SER A 75 5.41 21.93 4.82
N ALA A 76 4.09 21.89 4.90
CA ALA A 76 3.34 21.18 5.94
C ALA A 76 3.63 19.67 5.86
N SER A 77 3.79 19.04 7.02
CA SER A 77 4.10 17.60 7.13
C SER A 77 2.99 16.70 6.60
N SER A 78 1.74 17.16 6.66
CA SER A 78 0.58 16.47 6.08
C SER A 78 0.59 16.47 4.55
N GLY A 79 1.33 17.37 3.91
CA GLY A 79 1.30 17.60 2.47
C GLY A 79 0.63 18.93 2.08
N ILE A 80 0.76 19.30 0.81
CA ILE A 80 0.23 20.57 0.28
C ILE A 80 -1.30 20.57 0.18
N PRO A 81 -1.99 21.68 0.48
CA PRO A 81 -3.45 21.73 0.55
C PRO A 81 -4.18 21.31 -0.72
N GLU A 82 -3.68 21.71 -1.90
CA GLU A 82 -4.31 21.39 -3.17
C GLU A 82 -4.27 19.89 -3.49
N LEU A 83 -3.16 19.21 -3.19
CA LEU A 83 -3.03 17.77 -3.41
C LEU A 83 -3.91 17.01 -2.41
N LEU A 84 -3.90 17.40 -1.14
CA LEU A 84 -4.77 16.81 -0.11
C LEU A 84 -6.24 16.96 -0.48
N THR A 85 -6.66 18.13 -0.96
CA THR A 85 -8.04 18.38 -1.37
C THR A 85 -8.45 17.47 -2.54
N TRP A 86 -7.61 17.40 -3.57
CA TRP A 86 -7.86 16.54 -4.72
C TRP A 86 -7.97 15.06 -4.33
N MET A 87 -7.04 14.57 -3.50
CA MET A 87 -7.02 13.18 -3.04
C MET A 87 -8.18 12.86 -2.09
N LYS A 88 -8.58 13.78 -1.21
CA LYS A 88 -9.78 13.62 -0.37
C LYS A 88 -11.04 13.48 -1.22
N ASN A 89 -11.16 14.27 -2.27
CA ASN A 89 -12.28 14.15 -3.20
C ASN A 89 -12.23 12.84 -3.97
N LEU A 90 -11.04 12.37 -4.37
CA LEU A 90 -10.89 11.06 -4.99
C LEU A 90 -11.35 9.94 -4.03
N GLN A 91 -10.88 9.95 -2.79
CA GLN A 91 -11.24 8.95 -1.78
C GLN A 91 -12.75 8.93 -1.49
N LYS A 92 -13.39 10.11 -1.38
CA LYS A 92 -14.84 10.23 -1.21
C LYS A 92 -15.60 9.68 -2.41
N ASN A 93 -15.21 10.05 -3.62
CA ASN A 93 -15.92 9.64 -4.83
C ASN A 93 -15.74 8.15 -5.11
N LEU A 94 -14.58 7.59 -4.76
CA LEU A 94 -14.25 6.22 -5.09
C LEU A 94 -14.69 5.20 -4.04
N HIS A 95 -14.53 5.52 -2.77
CA HIS A 95 -14.80 4.59 -1.67
C HIS A 95 -16.04 4.98 -0.87
N ASN A 96 -16.51 6.23 -0.96
CA ASN A 96 -17.66 6.75 -0.21
C ASN A 96 -17.67 6.33 1.28
N PRO A 97 -16.57 6.55 2.03
CA PRO A 97 -16.47 6.01 3.38
C PRO A 97 -17.47 6.70 4.32
N PRO A 98 -18.18 5.95 5.19
CA PRO A 98 -19.12 6.52 6.16
C PRO A 98 -18.48 7.58 7.06
N THR A 99 -17.19 7.41 7.37
CA THR A 99 -16.39 8.31 8.22
C THR A 99 -16.14 9.68 7.59
N ALA A 100 -16.40 9.90 6.30
CA ALA A 100 -16.22 11.20 5.66
C ALA A 100 -17.10 12.31 6.26
N SER A 101 -18.26 11.95 6.81
CA SER A 101 -19.23 12.89 7.41
C SER A 101 -19.11 13.01 8.93
N TYR A 102 -18.19 12.29 9.56
CA TYR A 102 -18.06 12.29 11.02
C TYR A 102 -17.42 13.58 11.52
N ALA A 103 -17.64 13.88 12.81
CA ALA A 103 -16.90 14.94 13.48
C ALA A 103 -15.42 14.53 13.67
N PRO A 104 -14.47 15.49 13.62
CA PRO A 104 -13.03 15.25 13.80
C PRO A 104 -12.67 14.29 14.94
N GLU A 105 -13.19 14.55 16.15
CA GLU A 105 -12.94 13.78 17.36
C GLU A 105 -13.61 12.39 17.37
N LYS A 106 -14.59 12.19 16.48
CA LYS A 106 -15.28 10.90 16.28
C LYS A 106 -14.63 10.05 15.19
N GLY A 107 -13.53 10.50 14.59
CA GLY A 107 -12.79 9.75 13.57
C GLY A 107 -13.19 10.12 12.15
N GLN A 108 -13.42 11.41 11.88
CA GLN A 108 -13.58 11.90 10.51
C GLN A 108 -12.47 11.39 9.60
N MET A 109 -12.81 10.98 8.37
CA MET A 109 -11.82 10.61 7.36
C MET A 109 -10.85 11.77 7.12
N GLU A 110 -9.57 11.51 7.32
CA GLU A 110 -8.47 12.44 7.10
C GLU A 110 -7.36 11.77 6.30
N MET A 111 -6.46 12.58 5.72
CA MET A 111 -5.37 12.11 4.88
C MET A 111 -4.04 12.79 5.19
N CYS A 112 -2.94 12.05 4.95
CA CYS A 112 -1.58 12.57 5.00
C CYS A 112 -0.80 12.06 3.79
N VAL A 113 -0.12 12.95 3.07
CA VAL A 113 0.85 12.58 2.03
C VAL A 113 2.04 11.88 2.68
N THR A 114 2.53 10.83 2.04
CA THR A 114 3.71 10.07 2.47
C THR A 114 4.70 9.87 1.34
N THR A 115 5.92 9.49 1.70
CA THR A 115 7.02 9.19 0.76
C THR A 115 6.87 7.78 0.14
N GLY A 116 5.64 7.46 -0.28
CA GLY A 116 5.15 6.14 -0.67
C GLY A 116 4.51 5.37 0.51
N SER A 117 3.78 4.29 0.19
CA SER A 117 3.08 3.47 1.21
C SER A 117 4.01 2.93 2.29
N GLN A 118 5.24 2.55 1.95
CA GLN A 118 6.24 2.06 2.90
C GLN A 118 6.51 3.04 4.07
N GLU A 119 6.65 4.34 3.80
CA GLU A 119 6.85 5.32 4.89
C GLU A 119 5.59 5.40 5.76
N GLY A 120 4.41 5.43 5.14
CA GLY A 120 3.13 5.39 5.84
C GLY A 120 3.01 4.18 6.76
N LEU A 121 3.29 2.98 6.26
CA LEU A 121 3.30 1.74 7.03
C LEU A 121 4.29 1.80 8.20
N CYS A 122 5.53 2.23 7.95
CA CYS A 122 6.51 2.42 9.03
C CYS A 122 5.96 3.33 10.14
N LYS A 123 5.31 4.45 9.78
CA LYS A 123 4.78 5.39 10.77
C LYS A 123 3.55 4.86 11.50
N VAL A 124 2.71 4.09 10.80
CA VAL A 124 1.56 3.42 11.41
C VAL A 124 2.02 2.31 12.37
N PHE A 125 3.03 1.51 12.02
CA PHE A 125 3.54 0.47 12.92
C PHE A 125 4.27 1.06 14.12
N GLU A 126 5.16 2.05 13.95
CA GLU A 126 5.78 2.79 15.07
C GLU A 126 4.73 3.44 16.00
N MET A 127 3.61 3.88 15.43
CA MET A 127 2.51 4.49 16.18
C MET A 127 1.75 3.49 17.04
N LEU A 128 1.62 2.24 16.60
CA LEU A 128 0.65 1.29 17.14
C LEU A 128 1.24 0.03 17.80
N VAL A 129 2.49 -0.31 17.50
CA VAL A 129 3.10 -1.60 17.91
C VAL A 129 4.19 -1.37 18.96
N ASN A 130 4.02 -1.96 20.14
CA ASN A 130 5.08 -2.08 21.14
C ASN A 130 5.76 -3.46 21.04
N PRO A 131 6.99 -3.60 21.56
CA PRO A 131 7.59 -4.90 21.77
C PRO A 131 6.66 -5.83 22.57
N GLY A 132 6.50 -7.06 22.10
CA GLY A 132 5.61 -8.08 22.68
C GLY A 132 4.14 -7.98 22.29
N ASP A 133 3.68 -6.93 21.59
CA ASP A 133 2.31 -6.88 21.06
C ASP A 133 2.12 -7.99 19.99
N ASN A 134 0.91 -8.54 19.90
CA ASN A 134 0.53 -9.49 18.85
C ASN A 134 -0.02 -8.74 17.63
N VAL A 135 0.51 -9.03 16.44
CA VAL A 135 0.07 -8.47 15.16
C VAL A 135 -0.40 -9.61 14.26
N LEU A 136 -1.63 -9.52 13.78
CA LEU A 136 -2.19 -10.49 12.83
C LEU A 136 -1.84 -10.06 11.41
N LEU A 137 -1.46 -11.03 10.57
CA LEU A 137 -1.29 -10.82 9.13
C LEU A 137 -1.50 -12.12 8.37
N ASP A 138 -1.82 -12.05 7.09
CA ASP A 138 -1.73 -13.20 6.20
C ASP A 138 -0.29 -13.43 5.73
N ALA A 139 0.23 -14.65 5.88
CA ALA A 139 1.50 -15.08 5.30
C ALA A 139 1.29 -16.21 4.26
N PRO A 140 1.97 -16.16 3.10
CA PRO A 140 3.05 -15.24 2.73
C PRO A 140 2.59 -13.79 2.53
N THR A 141 3.46 -12.83 2.86
CA THR A 141 3.17 -11.39 2.85
C THR A 141 4.31 -10.57 2.24
N TYR A 142 4.14 -9.24 2.14
CA TYR A 142 5.19 -8.37 1.63
C TYR A 142 6.40 -8.34 2.56
N SER A 143 7.57 -8.72 2.04
CA SER A 143 8.83 -8.72 2.79
C SER A 143 9.23 -7.35 3.35
N GLY A 144 8.82 -6.24 2.72
CA GLY A 144 9.05 -4.90 3.26
C GLY A 144 8.24 -4.62 4.53
N THR A 145 7.08 -5.24 4.68
CA THR A 145 6.27 -5.19 5.91
C THR A 145 6.93 -6.00 7.02
N LEU A 146 7.41 -7.22 6.72
CA LEU A 146 8.16 -8.05 7.67
C LEU A 146 9.43 -7.32 8.16
N ALA A 147 10.21 -6.77 7.23
CA ALA A 147 11.41 -5.99 7.55
C ALA A 147 11.13 -4.74 8.41
N THR A 148 9.89 -4.26 8.44
CA THR A 148 9.48 -3.14 9.31
C THR A 148 8.99 -3.62 10.67
N LEU A 149 8.23 -4.73 10.72
CA LEU A 149 7.59 -5.22 11.94
C LEU A 149 8.54 -6.04 12.83
N GLU A 150 9.40 -6.87 12.23
CA GLU A 150 10.32 -7.75 12.99
C GLU A 150 11.21 -6.95 13.96
N PRO A 151 11.85 -5.83 13.56
CA PRO A 151 12.69 -5.04 14.48
C PRO A 151 11.90 -4.35 15.60
N LEU A 152 10.57 -4.25 15.52
CA LEU A 152 9.73 -3.71 16.60
C LEU A 152 9.55 -4.71 17.75
N GLY A 153 9.98 -5.97 17.58
CA GLY A 153 9.90 -6.99 18.62
C GLY A 153 8.47 -7.47 18.91
N CYS A 154 7.56 -7.34 17.95
CA CYS A 154 6.20 -7.84 18.04
C CYS A 154 6.12 -9.32 17.67
N ASN A 155 5.04 -10.00 18.10
CA ASN A 155 4.76 -11.36 17.69
C ASN A 155 3.90 -11.35 16.43
N LEU A 156 4.45 -11.81 15.32
CA LEU A 156 3.71 -11.96 14.06
C LEU A 156 2.92 -13.26 14.07
N ILE A 157 1.60 -13.15 14.03
CA ILE A 157 0.68 -14.30 14.03
C ILE A 157 0.09 -14.45 12.64
N ASN A 158 0.45 -15.55 11.98
CA ASN A 158 -0.09 -15.89 10.66
C ASN A 158 -1.58 -16.24 10.73
N VAL A 159 -2.36 -15.66 9.82
CA VAL A 159 -3.72 -16.05 9.49
C VAL A 159 -3.70 -16.70 8.11
N SER A 160 -4.16 -17.94 8.00
CA SER A 160 -4.12 -18.68 6.74
C SER A 160 -4.90 -17.96 5.62
N SER A 161 -4.33 -18.04 4.42
CA SER A 161 -4.89 -17.48 3.18
C SER A 161 -4.98 -18.54 2.09
N ASP A 162 -5.88 -18.31 1.13
CA ASP A 162 -5.94 -19.03 -0.14
C ASP A 162 -5.91 -18.05 -1.32
N HIS A 163 -6.31 -18.49 -2.52
CA HIS A 163 -6.33 -17.66 -3.73
C HIS A 163 -7.35 -16.50 -3.68
N HIS A 164 -8.22 -16.47 -2.66
CA HIS A 164 -9.10 -15.35 -2.34
C HIS A 164 -8.62 -14.57 -1.09
N GLY A 165 -7.32 -14.62 -0.79
CA GLY A 165 -6.72 -13.91 0.33
C GLY A 165 -7.03 -14.56 1.69
N MET A 166 -7.01 -13.74 2.74
CA MET A 166 -7.23 -14.19 4.13
C MET A 166 -8.54 -14.97 4.29
N ILE A 167 -8.49 -16.08 5.03
CA ILE A 167 -9.65 -16.94 5.31
C ILE A 167 -10.29 -16.48 6.63
N PRO A 168 -11.53 -15.94 6.63
CA PRO A 168 -12.16 -15.44 7.86
C PRO A 168 -12.35 -16.51 8.93
N ALA A 169 -12.61 -17.75 8.55
CA ALA A 169 -12.70 -18.87 9.49
C ALA A 169 -11.37 -19.12 10.23
N ALA A 170 -10.24 -19.02 9.53
CA ALA A 170 -8.92 -19.13 10.14
C ALA A 170 -8.62 -17.94 11.06
N LEU A 171 -9.01 -16.71 10.66
CA LEU A 171 -8.93 -15.54 11.53
C LEU A 171 -9.73 -15.75 12.83
N LYS A 172 -10.96 -16.24 12.72
CA LYS A 172 -11.82 -16.55 13.87
C LYS A 172 -11.21 -17.62 14.77
N GLU A 173 -10.62 -18.67 14.20
CA GLU A 173 -9.92 -19.71 14.96
C GLU A 173 -8.74 -19.15 15.74
N VAL A 174 -7.89 -18.33 15.09
CA VAL A 174 -6.77 -17.67 15.76
C VAL A 174 -7.26 -16.77 16.91
N LEU A 175 -8.31 -15.98 16.66
CA LEU A 175 -8.88 -15.05 17.63
C LEU A 175 -9.58 -15.74 18.81
N SER A 176 -10.05 -16.99 18.65
CA SER A 176 -10.74 -17.75 19.70
C SER A 176 -9.89 -18.02 20.96
N ARG A 177 -8.58 -17.73 20.89
CA ARG A 177 -7.65 -17.77 22.03
C ARG A 177 -7.90 -16.66 23.05
N TRP A 178 -8.69 -15.64 22.71
CA TRP A 178 -9.04 -14.52 23.56
C TRP A 178 -10.56 -14.39 23.71
N ASP A 179 -11.01 -13.94 24.88
CA ASP A 179 -12.40 -13.55 25.09
C ASP A 179 -12.59 -12.09 24.60
N PRO A 180 -13.51 -11.84 23.64
CA PRO A 180 -13.85 -10.50 23.16
C PRO A 180 -14.19 -9.50 24.28
N SER A 181 -14.86 -9.95 25.35
CA SER A 181 -15.26 -9.09 26.47
C SER A 181 -14.07 -8.65 27.34
N GLU A 182 -12.91 -9.30 27.18
CA GLU A 182 -11.71 -9.10 27.98
C GLU A 182 -10.60 -8.36 27.24
N VAL A 183 -10.78 -8.02 25.95
CA VAL A 183 -9.75 -7.35 25.14
C VAL A 183 -9.33 -5.98 25.68
N HIS A 184 -10.14 -5.38 26.57
CA HIS A 184 -9.87 -4.10 27.23
C HIS A 184 -9.26 -4.25 28.63
N LYS A 185 -9.15 -5.47 29.19
CA LYS A 185 -8.58 -5.67 30.51
C LYS A 185 -7.09 -5.34 30.52
N PRO A 186 -6.56 -4.74 31.60
CA PRO A 186 -5.12 -4.56 31.77
C PRO A 186 -4.37 -5.90 31.61
N GLY A 187 -3.30 -5.91 30.83
CA GLY A 187 -2.52 -7.12 30.55
C GLY A 187 -3.09 -8.05 29.47
N SER A 188 -4.22 -7.69 28.83
CA SER A 188 -4.72 -8.44 27.68
C SER A 188 -3.67 -8.50 26.55
N THR A 189 -3.44 -9.70 26.04
CA THR A 189 -2.54 -9.96 24.90
C THR A 189 -3.30 -10.07 23.57
N ALA A 190 -4.59 -9.75 23.55
CA ALA A 190 -5.38 -9.80 22.32
C ALA A 190 -4.72 -8.90 21.25
N PRO A 191 -4.62 -9.38 19.99
CA PRO A 191 -4.06 -8.58 18.92
C PRO A 191 -4.89 -7.31 18.73
N LYS A 192 -4.22 -6.18 18.56
CA LYS A 192 -4.88 -4.86 18.37
C LYS A 192 -4.95 -4.45 16.90
N ILE A 193 -4.20 -5.14 16.05
CA ILE A 193 -3.96 -4.76 14.67
C ILE A 193 -4.00 -6.00 13.79
N LEU A 194 -4.71 -5.88 12.68
CA LEU A 194 -4.66 -6.77 11.53
C LEU A 194 -4.04 -6.02 10.35
N TYR A 195 -2.94 -6.51 9.80
CA TYR A 195 -2.37 -6.02 8.55
C TYR A 195 -2.77 -6.94 7.40
N THR A 196 -3.12 -6.37 6.25
CA THR A 196 -3.37 -7.16 5.05
C THR A 196 -3.20 -6.36 3.75
N ILE A 197 -2.96 -7.08 2.65
CA ILE A 197 -2.90 -6.55 1.28
C ILE A 197 -4.10 -7.12 0.51
N PRO A 198 -5.28 -6.47 0.57
CA PRO A 198 -6.53 -7.14 0.21
C PRO A 198 -6.77 -7.29 -1.29
N ASN A 199 -6.04 -6.57 -2.15
CA ASN A 199 -6.18 -6.67 -3.60
C ASN A 199 -4.80 -6.89 -4.24
N GLY A 200 -4.69 -7.93 -5.07
CA GLY A 200 -3.44 -8.26 -5.77
C GLY A 200 -2.27 -8.50 -4.81
N GLY A 201 -2.52 -9.19 -3.70
CA GLY A 201 -1.62 -9.36 -2.57
C GLY A 201 -0.20 -9.74 -2.97
N ASN A 202 0.80 -9.14 -2.33
CA ASN A 202 2.21 -9.51 -2.55
C ASN A 202 2.60 -10.58 -1.51
N PRO A 203 2.97 -11.81 -1.90
CA PRO A 203 3.35 -12.25 -3.25
C PRO A 203 2.26 -12.99 -4.06
N THR A 204 1.13 -13.31 -3.44
CA THR A 204 0.18 -14.32 -3.93
C THR A 204 -0.59 -13.94 -5.20
N GLY A 205 -0.73 -12.64 -5.47
CA GLY A 205 -1.67 -12.10 -6.45
C GLY A 205 -3.14 -12.25 -6.04
N ALA A 206 -3.41 -12.71 -4.82
CA ALA A 206 -4.76 -12.98 -4.33
C ALA A 206 -5.51 -11.68 -4.00
N SER A 207 -6.83 -11.69 -4.19
CA SER A 207 -7.70 -10.59 -3.80
C SER A 207 -8.84 -11.11 -2.94
N MET A 208 -9.08 -10.46 -1.80
CA MET A 208 -10.21 -10.78 -0.94
C MET A 208 -11.53 -10.43 -1.62
N THR A 209 -12.48 -11.35 -1.53
CA THR A 209 -13.86 -11.08 -1.95
C THR A 209 -14.54 -10.09 -1.01
N THR A 210 -15.58 -9.42 -1.49
CA THR A 210 -16.41 -8.52 -0.66
C THR A 210 -16.90 -9.21 0.62
N GLN A 211 -17.40 -10.43 0.50
CA GLN A 211 -17.90 -11.19 1.63
C GLN A 211 -16.81 -11.44 2.67
N ARG A 212 -15.60 -11.82 2.24
CA ARG A 212 -14.47 -12.01 3.17
C ARG A 212 -14.08 -10.73 3.89
N LYS A 213 -14.04 -9.60 3.18
CA LYS A 213 -13.77 -8.29 3.80
C LYS A 213 -14.83 -7.95 4.86
N GLN A 214 -16.11 -8.22 4.60
CA GLN A 214 -17.19 -8.02 5.58
C GLN A 214 -17.02 -8.91 6.82
N GLU A 215 -16.75 -10.20 6.65
CA GLU A 215 -16.53 -11.13 7.76
C GLU A 215 -15.30 -10.75 8.60
N VAL A 216 -14.20 -10.37 7.94
CA VAL A 216 -12.98 -9.87 8.61
C VAL A 216 -13.27 -8.56 9.35
N TYR A 217 -14.03 -7.65 8.74
CA TYR A 217 -14.42 -6.39 9.38
C TYR A 217 -15.21 -6.67 10.66
N GLU A 218 -16.24 -7.53 10.62
CA GLU A 218 -17.03 -7.89 11.80
C GLU A 218 -16.19 -8.56 12.91
N LEU A 219 -15.23 -9.41 12.56
CA LEU A 219 -14.27 -9.95 13.53
C LEU A 219 -13.40 -8.84 14.15
N ALA A 220 -12.93 -7.89 13.35
CA ALA A 220 -12.21 -6.73 13.87
C ALA A 220 -13.09 -5.89 14.80
N ARG A 221 -14.39 -5.78 14.54
CA ARG A 221 -15.34 -5.12 15.46
C ARG A 221 -15.47 -5.86 16.78
N GLN A 222 -15.68 -7.18 16.70
CA GLN A 222 -15.88 -8.03 17.88
C GLN A 222 -14.69 -7.99 18.83
N TYR A 223 -13.46 -8.01 18.31
CA TYR A 223 -12.23 -8.00 19.11
C TYR A 223 -11.61 -6.60 19.28
N ASP A 224 -12.31 -5.56 18.84
CA ASP A 224 -11.88 -4.15 18.81
C ASP A 224 -10.45 -3.95 18.27
N MET A 225 -10.22 -4.41 17.04
CA MET A 225 -8.98 -4.27 16.30
C MET A 225 -9.05 -3.14 15.27
N LEU A 226 -7.89 -2.54 14.99
CA LEU A 226 -7.67 -1.73 13.78
C LEU A 226 -7.29 -2.65 12.62
N ILE A 227 -7.68 -2.28 11.40
CA ILE A 227 -7.23 -2.94 10.17
C ILE A 227 -6.34 -1.95 9.41
N ILE A 228 -5.11 -2.39 9.13
CA ILE A 228 -4.17 -1.70 8.24
C ILE A 228 -4.33 -2.31 6.86
N GLU A 229 -4.96 -1.54 5.97
CA GLU A 229 -5.23 -1.90 4.59
C GLU A 229 -4.09 -1.35 3.70
N ASP A 230 -3.08 -2.16 3.37
CA ASP A 230 -2.03 -1.76 2.42
C ASP A 230 -2.43 -2.11 1.00
N ASP A 231 -2.72 -1.10 0.18
CA ASP A 231 -3.39 -1.33 -1.09
C ASP A 231 -2.75 -0.60 -2.28
N PRO A 232 -1.42 -0.75 -2.49
CA PRO A 232 -0.72 -0.12 -3.61
C PRO A 232 -1.16 -0.69 -4.98
N TYR A 233 -1.93 -1.78 -4.98
CA TYR A 233 -2.41 -2.47 -6.18
C TYR A 233 -3.92 -2.30 -6.42
N TYR A 234 -4.63 -1.49 -5.62
CA TYR A 234 -6.08 -1.32 -5.73
C TYR A 234 -6.55 -1.04 -7.16
N TYR A 235 -5.86 -0.13 -7.84
CA TYR A 235 -6.19 0.29 -9.20
C TYR A 235 -5.81 -0.74 -10.28
N LEU A 236 -5.14 -1.84 -9.93
CA LEU A 236 -4.71 -2.89 -10.86
C LEU A 236 -5.66 -4.09 -10.83
N GLN A 237 -6.97 -3.87 -10.75
CA GLN A 237 -7.99 -4.92 -10.78
C GLN A 237 -8.46 -5.16 -12.23
N PHE A 238 -8.26 -6.38 -12.75
CA PHE A 238 -8.47 -6.70 -14.16
C PHE A 238 -9.94 -6.95 -14.52
N ASP A 239 -10.74 -7.37 -13.55
CA ASP A 239 -12.17 -7.67 -13.76
C ASP A 239 -13.02 -6.44 -14.09
N LYS A 240 -12.45 -5.22 -14.00
CA LYS A 240 -13.07 -4.00 -14.55
C LYS A 240 -13.33 -4.13 -16.05
N VAL A 241 -12.40 -4.70 -16.81
CA VAL A 241 -12.51 -4.87 -18.27
C VAL A 241 -13.69 -5.76 -18.64
N LEU A 242 -13.98 -6.79 -17.85
CA LEU A 242 -15.08 -7.73 -18.11
C LEU A 242 -16.47 -7.12 -17.86
N LYS A 243 -16.59 -6.16 -16.93
CA LYS A 243 -17.88 -5.56 -16.57
C LYS A 243 -18.36 -4.50 -17.58
N GLU A 244 -17.45 -3.80 -18.26
CA GLU A 244 -17.81 -2.85 -19.33
C GLU A 244 -18.53 -3.54 -20.50
N PHE A 245 -18.19 -4.79 -20.81
CA PHE A 245 -18.91 -5.59 -21.82
C PHE A 245 -20.33 -6.00 -21.41
N THR A 246 -20.74 -5.78 -20.15
CA THR A 246 -22.03 -6.24 -19.62
C THR A 246 -23.03 -5.13 -19.29
N HIS A 247 -22.70 -3.84 -19.52
CA HIS A 247 -23.57 -2.68 -19.26
C HIS A 247 -24.20 -2.62 -17.85
N LEU A 248 -23.57 -3.23 -16.84
CA LEU A 248 -24.02 -3.15 -15.46
C LEU A 248 -23.31 -1.98 -14.76
N LEU A 249 -24.09 -0.98 -14.31
CA LEU A 249 -23.67 0.18 -13.49
C LEU A 249 -23.29 -0.25 -12.06
N ILE A 250 -22.33 -1.15 -11.92
CA ILE A 250 -21.74 -1.54 -10.65
C ILE A 250 -20.36 -0.89 -10.60
N PHE A 251 -20.05 -0.17 -9.51
CA PHE A 251 -18.70 0.33 -9.25
C PHE A 251 -17.67 -0.74 -9.65
N PRO A 252 -16.77 -0.47 -10.62
CA PRO A 252 -16.09 -1.55 -11.34
C PRO A 252 -15.15 -2.37 -10.44
N TRP A 253 -14.67 -1.75 -9.36
CA TRP A 253 -13.68 -2.30 -8.44
C TRP A 253 -14.29 -2.89 -7.17
N ALA A 254 -13.61 -3.88 -6.59
CA ALA A 254 -14.00 -4.49 -5.32
C ALA A 254 -14.05 -3.42 -4.21
N PRO A 255 -15.05 -3.45 -3.32
CA PRO A 255 -15.12 -2.54 -2.19
C PRO A 255 -13.89 -2.68 -1.29
N THR A 256 -13.46 -1.58 -0.70
CA THR A 256 -12.33 -1.52 0.24
C THR A 256 -12.83 -1.71 1.67
N PHE A 257 -11.92 -2.03 2.60
CA PHE A 257 -12.29 -1.96 4.01
C PHE A 257 -12.72 -0.53 4.38
N LEU A 258 -12.03 0.48 3.84
CA LEU A 258 -12.39 1.89 4.03
C LEU A 258 -13.85 2.20 3.63
N SER A 259 -14.36 1.63 2.53
CA SER A 259 -15.73 1.86 2.07
C SER A 259 -16.82 1.33 3.00
N MET A 260 -16.50 0.37 3.88
CA MET A 260 -17.43 -0.19 4.87
C MET A 260 -17.11 0.25 6.30
N ASP A 261 -16.19 1.20 6.48
CA ASP A 261 -15.72 1.61 7.80
C ASP A 261 -16.73 2.50 8.54
N VAL A 262 -17.69 1.88 9.23
CA VAL A 262 -18.67 2.58 10.08
C VAL A 262 -18.15 2.93 11.47
N ASP A 263 -17.04 2.33 11.91
CA ASP A 263 -16.51 2.56 13.26
C ASP A 263 -15.33 3.54 13.29
N GLY A 264 -14.66 3.75 12.14
CA GLY A 264 -13.40 4.49 12.04
C GLY A 264 -12.18 3.63 12.39
N ARG A 265 -12.19 2.34 12.07
CA ARG A 265 -11.11 1.38 12.43
C ARG A 265 -10.12 1.09 11.30
N ILE A 266 -10.28 1.70 10.13
CA ILE A 266 -9.43 1.45 8.97
C ILE A 266 -8.34 2.51 8.85
N ILE A 267 -7.10 2.04 8.72
CA ILE A 267 -5.97 2.84 8.25
C ILE A 267 -5.54 2.27 6.91
N ARG A 268 -5.83 3.00 5.84
CA ARG A 268 -5.50 2.61 4.48
C ARG A 268 -4.21 3.29 4.04
N THR A 269 -3.30 2.52 3.42
CA THR A 269 -2.10 3.05 2.77
C THR A 269 -2.17 2.85 1.26
N ASP A 270 -2.08 3.94 0.52
CA ASP A 270 -2.09 3.97 -0.94
C ASP A 270 -0.73 4.47 -1.47
N SER A 271 -0.48 4.23 -2.75
CA SER A 271 0.76 4.63 -3.41
C SER A 271 0.53 4.94 -4.88
N PHE A 272 1.12 6.05 -5.37
CA PHE A 272 1.17 6.33 -6.80
C PHE A 272 2.25 5.49 -7.52
N SER A 273 2.99 4.65 -6.80
CA SER A 273 4.14 3.91 -7.34
C SER A 273 3.80 2.94 -8.46
N LYS A 274 2.57 2.40 -8.48
CA LYS A 274 2.15 1.35 -9.42
C LYS A 274 1.30 1.88 -10.58
N ILE A 275 0.89 3.15 -10.49
CA ILE A 275 0.00 3.79 -11.45
C ILE A 275 0.61 5.04 -12.10
N LEU A 276 1.52 5.76 -11.43
CA LEU A 276 2.26 6.89 -12.00
C LEU A 276 3.75 6.54 -12.15
N SER A 277 4.48 6.42 -11.05
CA SER A 277 5.90 6.04 -11.04
C SER A 277 6.40 5.80 -9.62
N SER A 278 7.15 4.71 -9.41
CA SER A 278 7.77 4.37 -8.14
C SER A 278 8.89 5.33 -7.74
N GLY A 279 9.53 5.99 -8.71
CA GLY A 279 10.62 6.95 -8.49
C GLY A 279 10.15 8.30 -7.96
N LEU A 280 8.86 8.62 -8.09
CA LEU A 280 8.29 9.85 -7.53
C LEU A 280 8.26 9.86 -6.01
N ARG A 281 8.29 8.68 -5.37
CA ARG A 281 8.24 8.53 -3.91
C ARG A 281 7.07 9.27 -3.28
N ILE A 282 5.86 9.02 -3.78
CA ILE A 282 4.64 9.66 -3.28
C ILE A 282 3.52 8.63 -3.09
N GLY A 283 2.91 8.69 -1.93
CA GLY A 283 1.75 7.90 -1.51
C GLY A 283 0.97 8.69 -0.47
N PHE A 284 0.04 8.03 0.21
CA PHE A 284 -0.73 8.67 1.25
C PHE A 284 -1.36 7.66 2.21
N VAL A 285 -1.65 8.12 3.41
CA VAL A 285 -2.44 7.41 4.43
C VAL A 285 -3.83 8.03 4.47
N THR A 286 -4.87 7.20 4.50
CA THR A 286 -6.26 7.60 4.75
C THR A 286 -6.76 6.89 6.00
N GLY A 287 -7.40 7.59 6.92
CA GLY A 287 -7.92 6.97 8.14
C GLY A 287 -8.62 7.95 9.07
N PRO A 288 -8.98 7.54 10.29
CA PRO A 288 -9.62 8.41 11.25
C PRO A 288 -8.64 9.52 11.68
N LYS A 289 -9.11 10.77 11.69
CA LYS A 289 -8.31 11.96 12.02
C LYS A 289 -7.42 11.81 13.26
N PRO A 290 -7.89 11.28 14.41
CA PRO A 290 -7.02 11.13 15.58
C PRO A 290 -5.78 10.25 15.36
N LEU A 291 -5.83 9.28 14.44
CA LEU A 291 -4.68 8.45 14.07
C LEU A 291 -3.85 9.08 12.95
N VAL A 292 -4.48 9.73 11.97
CA VAL A 292 -3.75 10.44 10.90
C VAL A 292 -2.93 11.60 11.47
N ASP A 293 -3.48 12.35 12.43
CA ASP A 293 -2.75 13.42 13.12
C ASP A 293 -1.51 12.87 13.85
N ARG A 294 -1.57 11.63 14.39
CA ARG A 294 -0.39 10.96 14.97
C ARG A 294 0.64 10.58 13.90
N VAL A 295 0.22 10.08 12.74
CA VAL A 295 1.12 9.82 11.61
C VAL A 295 1.89 11.09 11.20
N VAL A 296 1.20 12.24 11.14
CA VAL A 296 1.83 13.55 10.86
C VAL A 296 2.92 13.87 11.89
N LEU A 297 2.70 13.61 13.19
CA LEU A 297 3.72 13.83 14.22
C LEU A 297 4.94 12.91 14.09
N HIS A 298 4.75 11.67 13.63
CA HIS A 298 5.86 10.78 13.33
C HIS A 298 6.68 11.29 12.13
N ILE A 299 6.02 11.78 11.07
CA ILE A 299 6.67 12.38 9.90
C ILE A 299 7.44 13.65 10.28
N GLN A 300 6.86 14.52 11.11
CA GLN A 300 7.51 15.74 11.61
C GLN A 300 8.85 15.48 12.29
N ALA A 301 9.00 14.31 12.93
CA ALA A 301 10.21 13.93 13.65
C ALA A 301 11.16 13.04 12.83
N SER A 302 10.84 12.74 11.56
CA SER A 302 11.70 11.94 10.68
C SER A 302 11.95 12.63 9.35
N THR A 303 11.05 12.42 8.38
CA THR A 303 11.22 12.83 6.98
C THR A 303 10.76 14.25 6.72
N MET A 304 10.18 14.91 7.74
CA MET A 304 9.64 16.27 7.74
C MET A 304 8.40 16.42 6.85
N HIS A 305 8.51 16.13 5.56
CA HIS A 305 7.43 15.99 4.60
C HIS A 305 7.98 15.35 3.32
N THR A 306 7.10 14.75 2.51
CA THR A 306 7.46 14.36 1.14
C THR A 306 7.90 15.58 0.33
N SER A 307 8.84 15.41 -0.61
CA SER A 307 9.35 16.50 -1.47
C SER A 307 8.23 17.38 -2.03
N THR A 308 8.26 18.69 -1.72
CA THR A 308 7.25 19.64 -2.20
C THR A 308 7.27 19.75 -3.72
N PHE A 309 8.44 19.60 -4.34
CA PHE A 309 8.58 19.54 -5.80
C PHE A 309 7.80 18.37 -6.40
N THR A 310 7.95 17.16 -5.85
CA THR A 310 7.16 15.99 -6.26
C THR A 310 5.67 16.24 -6.05
N GLN A 311 5.29 16.74 -4.88
CA GLN A 311 3.88 17.00 -4.56
C GLN A 311 3.24 17.99 -5.54
N LEU A 312 3.93 19.08 -5.89
CA LEU A 312 3.43 20.06 -6.84
C LEU A 312 3.37 19.51 -8.26
N MET A 313 4.38 18.77 -8.70
CA MET A 313 4.35 18.12 -10.02
C MET A 313 3.16 17.17 -10.15
N VAL A 314 2.97 16.30 -9.16
CA VAL A 314 1.84 15.37 -9.14
C VAL A 314 0.52 16.12 -8.99
N SER A 315 0.46 17.16 -8.17
CA SER A 315 -0.74 17.99 -8.05
C SER A 315 -1.13 18.64 -9.38
N GLN A 316 -0.19 19.27 -10.08
CA GLN A 316 -0.45 19.88 -11.40
C GLN A 316 -0.91 18.82 -12.41
N LEU A 317 -0.28 17.64 -12.44
CA LEU A 317 -0.68 16.54 -13.30
C LEU A 317 -2.14 16.11 -13.03
N LEU A 318 -2.46 15.83 -11.77
CA LEU A 318 -3.77 15.32 -11.35
C LEU A 318 -4.89 16.35 -11.52
N HIS A 319 -4.60 17.65 -11.29
CA HIS A 319 -5.56 18.71 -11.57
C HIS A 319 -5.74 18.95 -13.07
N GLY A 320 -4.65 18.88 -13.85
CA GLY A 320 -4.70 19.00 -15.31
C GLY A 320 -5.48 17.88 -15.99
N TRP A 321 -5.45 16.67 -15.42
CA TRP A 321 -6.29 15.54 -15.87
C TRP A 321 -7.72 15.60 -15.32
N GLY A 322 -7.91 16.20 -14.14
CA GLY A 322 -9.12 16.00 -13.36
C GLY A 322 -9.27 14.54 -12.90
N GLN A 323 -10.35 14.25 -12.17
CA GLN A 323 -10.61 12.87 -11.74
C GLN A 323 -10.91 11.93 -12.91
N GLU A 324 -11.63 12.42 -13.92
CA GLU A 324 -11.96 11.64 -15.11
C GLU A 324 -10.71 11.25 -15.91
N GLY A 325 -9.82 12.21 -16.21
CA GLY A 325 -8.57 11.91 -16.90
C GLY A 325 -7.63 11.00 -16.09
N PHE A 326 -7.67 11.09 -14.76
CA PHE A 326 -6.98 10.15 -13.89
C PHE A 326 -7.54 8.73 -14.04
N LEU A 327 -8.86 8.54 -14.02
CA LEU A 327 -9.48 7.22 -14.21
C LEU A 327 -9.18 6.66 -15.61
N GLN A 328 -9.22 7.48 -16.66
CA GLN A 328 -8.81 7.07 -18.01
C GLN A 328 -7.34 6.64 -18.08
N HIS A 329 -6.46 7.28 -17.31
CA HIS A 329 -5.08 6.83 -17.17
C HIS A 329 -4.99 5.49 -16.47
N ILE A 330 -5.75 5.28 -15.39
CA ILE A 330 -5.84 3.98 -14.72
C ILE A 330 -6.32 2.89 -15.69
N ASP A 331 -7.29 3.18 -16.56
CA ASP A 331 -7.81 2.18 -17.51
C ASP A 331 -6.76 1.72 -18.52
N ARG A 332 -5.95 2.64 -19.03
CA ARG A 332 -4.79 2.28 -19.88
C ARG A 332 -3.77 1.44 -19.13
N VAL A 333 -3.56 1.72 -17.84
CA VAL A 333 -2.65 0.94 -16.99
C VAL A 333 -3.22 -0.48 -16.75
N ILE A 334 -4.52 -0.60 -16.42
CA ILE A 334 -5.21 -1.88 -16.25
C ILE A 334 -5.13 -2.70 -17.54
N GLU A 335 -5.40 -2.10 -18.69
CA GLU A 335 -5.34 -2.78 -19.99
C GLU A 335 -3.95 -3.38 -20.25
N PHE A 336 -2.89 -2.61 -19.99
CA PHE A 336 -1.52 -3.08 -20.10
C PHE A 336 -1.26 -4.28 -19.18
N TYR A 337 -1.57 -4.15 -17.88
CA TYR A 337 -1.29 -5.22 -16.92
C TYR A 337 -2.18 -6.45 -17.13
N SER A 338 -3.39 -6.31 -17.66
CA SER A 338 -4.24 -7.45 -18.05
C SER A 338 -3.59 -8.25 -19.17
N LYS A 339 -3.10 -7.60 -20.23
CA LYS A 339 -2.37 -8.29 -21.32
C LYS A 339 -1.11 -8.99 -20.81
N GLN A 340 -0.38 -8.36 -19.90
CA GLN A 340 0.80 -8.95 -19.26
C GLN A 340 0.46 -10.17 -18.38
N ARG A 341 -0.65 -10.09 -17.62
CA ARG A 341 -1.19 -11.21 -16.84
C ARG A 341 -1.56 -12.37 -17.76
N ASP A 342 -2.26 -12.10 -18.87
CA ASP A 342 -2.69 -13.13 -19.81
C ASP A 342 -1.50 -13.82 -20.49
N ALA A 343 -0.47 -13.06 -20.87
CA ALA A 343 0.79 -13.61 -21.40
C ALA A 343 1.49 -14.51 -20.37
N MET A 344 1.60 -14.04 -19.12
CA MET A 344 2.18 -14.79 -18.00
C MET A 344 1.46 -16.12 -17.75
N ILE A 345 0.12 -16.11 -17.72
CA ILE A 345 -0.68 -17.33 -17.54
C ILE A 345 -0.54 -18.27 -18.74
N SER A 346 -0.60 -17.73 -19.96
CA SER A 346 -0.44 -18.54 -21.18
C SER A 346 0.92 -19.25 -21.23
N SER A 347 2.01 -18.56 -20.86
CA SER A 347 3.34 -19.16 -20.78
C SER A 347 3.46 -20.17 -19.63
N ALA A 348 2.85 -19.91 -18.47
CA ALA A 348 2.79 -20.89 -17.38
C ALA A 348 2.06 -22.17 -17.81
N ASP A 349 0.89 -22.04 -18.44
CA ASP A 349 0.12 -23.17 -18.96
C ASP A 349 0.92 -23.96 -20.00
N LYS A 350 1.54 -23.27 -20.97
CA LYS A 350 2.34 -23.88 -22.04
C LYS A 350 3.53 -24.68 -21.51
N TRP A 351 4.30 -24.13 -20.57
CA TRP A 351 5.59 -24.70 -20.17
C TRP A 351 5.54 -25.57 -18.91
N LEU A 352 4.59 -25.36 -18.01
CA LEU A 352 4.57 -26.03 -16.70
C LEU A 352 3.41 -27.02 -16.54
N LYS A 353 2.24 -26.77 -17.14
CA LYS A 353 1.02 -27.57 -16.90
C LYS A 353 1.12 -28.98 -17.45
N GLY A 354 1.59 -29.13 -18.70
CA GLY A 354 1.75 -30.43 -19.33
C GLY A 354 2.77 -31.34 -18.64
N LEU A 355 3.65 -30.76 -17.80
CA LEU A 355 4.63 -31.49 -17.02
C LEU A 355 4.11 -31.89 -15.63
N TYR A 356 2.97 -31.36 -15.19
CA TYR A 356 2.45 -31.53 -13.83
C TYR A 356 3.46 -31.16 -12.72
N VAL A 357 4.38 -30.21 -12.99
CA VAL A 357 5.45 -29.84 -12.05
C VAL A 357 5.16 -28.59 -11.22
N ALA A 358 4.03 -27.92 -11.44
CA ALA A 358 3.69 -26.70 -10.69
C ALA A 358 2.17 -26.49 -10.53
N GLU A 359 1.79 -25.66 -9.55
CA GLU A 359 0.42 -25.19 -9.30
C GLU A 359 0.41 -23.67 -9.11
N TRP A 360 -0.59 -23.00 -9.67
CA TRP A 360 -0.80 -21.56 -9.51
C TRP A 360 -2.28 -21.22 -9.69
N HIS A 361 -2.65 -20.02 -9.26
CA HIS A 361 -3.96 -19.43 -9.52
C HIS A 361 -3.77 -18.15 -10.34
N ALA A 362 -4.67 -17.92 -11.30
CA ALA A 362 -4.62 -16.70 -12.09
C ALA A 362 -4.98 -15.50 -11.20
N PRO A 363 -4.13 -14.46 -11.12
CA PRO A 363 -4.43 -13.29 -10.31
C PRO A 363 -5.53 -12.46 -10.96
N SER A 364 -6.46 -11.96 -10.15
CA SER A 364 -7.50 -11.00 -10.57
C SER A 364 -7.03 -9.55 -10.46
N ALA A 365 -5.91 -9.30 -9.78
CA ALA A 365 -5.32 -7.99 -9.63
C ALA A 365 -3.81 -8.02 -9.39
N GLY A 366 -3.15 -6.87 -9.46
CA GLY A 366 -1.75 -6.69 -9.08
C GLY A 366 -0.78 -6.98 -10.20
N MET A 367 0.39 -7.55 -9.88
CA MET A 367 1.49 -7.73 -10.84
C MET A 367 2.31 -9.01 -10.61
N PHE A 368 1.75 -9.97 -9.86
CA PHE A 368 2.46 -11.18 -9.43
C PHE A 368 1.68 -12.45 -9.73
N LEU A 369 2.42 -13.47 -10.14
CA LEU A 369 1.97 -14.85 -10.18
C LEU A 369 2.73 -15.64 -9.11
N TRP A 370 2.00 -16.34 -8.26
CA TRP A 370 2.54 -17.17 -7.19
C TRP A 370 2.42 -18.64 -7.56
N ILE A 371 3.57 -19.32 -7.60
CA ILE A 371 3.68 -20.64 -8.22
C ILE A 371 4.29 -21.60 -7.21
N LYS A 372 3.58 -22.68 -6.89
CA LYS A 372 4.10 -23.81 -6.13
C LYS A 372 4.83 -24.75 -7.09
N LEU A 373 6.07 -25.12 -6.80
CA LEU A 373 6.82 -26.11 -7.56
C LEU A 373 6.66 -27.49 -6.89
N LYS A 374 6.05 -28.45 -7.60
CA LYS A 374 5.86 -29.81 -7.09
C LYS A 374 7.19 -30.57 -7.08
N GLY A 375 7.43 -31.37 -6.04
CA GLY A 375 8.65 -32.15 -5.88
C GLY A 375 9.88 -31.34 -5.42
N ILE A 376 9.77 -30.00 -5.33
CA ILE A 376 10.82 -29.13 -4.81
C ILE A 376 10.38 -28.63 -3.43
N ALA A 377 11.08 -29.03 -2.36
CA ALA A 377 10.74 -28.62 -0.99
C ALA A 377 11.13 -27.17 -0.69
N ASP A 378 12.26 -26.71 -1.24
CA ASP A 378 12.79 -25.38 -1.04
C ASP A 378 13.34 -24.80 -2.35
N THR A 379 12.87 -23.61 -2.70
CA THR A 379 13.22 -22.89 -3.93
C THR A 379 14.43 -21.97 -3.77
N GLN A 380 14.90 -21.73 -2.54
CA GLN A 380 15.97 -20.77 -2.27
C GLN A 380 17.24 -21.05 -3.09
N GLN A 381 17.80 -22.27 -3.00
CA GLN A 381 19.01 -22.61 -3.74
C GLN A 381 18.76 -22.75 -5.25
N LEU A 382 17.59 -23.26 -5.63
CA LEU A 382 17.19 -23.43 -7.03
C LEU A 382 17.21 -22.08 -7.76
N ILE A 383 16.65 -21.04 -7.12
CA ILE A 383 16.56 -19.71 -7.71
C ILE A 383 17.86 -18.93 -7.57
N MET A 384 18.48 -18.88 -6.39
CA MET A 384 19.64 -18.02 -6.16
C MET A 384 20.93 -18.50 -6.83
N LYS A 385 20.99 -19.75 -7.29
CA LYS A 385 22.15 -20.32 -8.00
C LYS A 385 21.80 -20.71 -9.43
N LYS A 386 20.96 -21.74 -9.58
CA LYS A 386 20.72 -22.39 -10.88
C LYS A 386 19.87 -21.54 -11.83
N ALA A 387 18.89 -20.79 -11.34
CA ALA A 387 18.07 -19.93 -12.19
C ALA A 387 18.89 -18.78 -12.81
N LEU A 388 19.83 -18.22 -12.04
CA LEU A 388 20.73 -17.18 -12.51
C LEU A 388 21.66 -17.68 -13.64
N GLU A 389 22.19 -18.90 -13.53
CA GLU A 389 22.97 -19.56 -14.60
C GLU A 389 22.15 -19.76 -15.88
N LYS A 390 20.84 -19.97 -15.75
CA LYS A 390 19.88 -20.03 -16.87
C LYS A 390 19.32 -18.66 -17.24
N GLU A 391 19.87 -17.57 -16.72
CA GLU A 391 19.49 -16.19 -17.02
C GLU A 391 17.98 -15.93 -16.80
N VAL A 392 17.40 -16.49 -15.73
CA VAL A 392 16.02 -16.20 -15.31
C VAL A 392 15.99 -15.88 -13.82
N LEU A 393 15.38 -14.75 -13.47
CA LEU A 393 15.29 -14.30 -12.08
C LEU A 393 13.84 -14.28 -11.61
N LEU A 394 13.57 -15.06 -10.56
CA LEU A 394 12.33 -15.04 -9.79
C LEU A 394 12.67 -14.73 -8.33
N VAL A 395 11.65 -14.56 -7.48
CA VAL A 395 11.88 -14.47 -6.03
C VAL A 395 11.53 -15.80 -5.37
N PRO A 396 12.45 -16.44 -4.63
CA PRO A 396 12.15 -17.66 -3.88
C PRO A 396 11.13 -17.37 -2.77
N GLY A 397 10.27 -18.33 -2.50
CA GLY A 397 9.06 -18.10 -1.72
C GLY A 397 9.31 -17.82 -0.24
N GLY A 398 10.40 -18.34 0.31
CA GLY A 398 10.78 -18.17 1.72
C GLY A 398 10.93 -16.71 2.12
N VAL A 399 11.29 -15.82 1.18
CA VAL A 399 11.43 -14.36 1.41
C VAL A 399 10.12 -13.69 1.86
N PHE A 400 8.98 -14.31 1.58
CA PHE A 400 7.65 -13.78 1.93
C PHE A 400 7.04 -14.43 3.16
N MET A 401 7.71 -15.42 3.75
CA MET A 401 7.26 -16.12 4.96
C MET A 401 7.75 -15.38 6.20
N ILE A 402 6.99 -15.47 7.31
CA ILE A 402 7.40 -14.91 8.62
C ILE A 402 8.74 -15.52 9.04
N ASN A 403 8.90 -16.84 8.88
CA ASN A 403 10.18 -17.52 9.10
C ASN A 403 10.83 -17.85 7.75
N SER A 404 11.70 -16.96 7.27
CA SER A 404 12.38 -17.14 5.98
C SER A 404 13.39 -18.29 5.95
N SER A 405 13.71 -18.90 7.10
CA SER A 405 14.60 -20.07 7.18
C SER A 405 13.88 -21.39 6.94
N GLU A 406 12.54 -21.41 6.95
CA GLU A 406 11.77 -22.62 6.68
C GLU A 406 11.73 -22.94 5.17
N PRO A 407 11.82 -24.24 4.79
CA PRO A 407 11.69 -24.67 3.39
C PRO A 407 10.41 -24.14 2.75
N CYS A 408 10.52 -23.50 1.59
CA CYS A 408 9.37 -22.97 0.86
C CYS A 408 9.35 -23.41 -0.61
N PRO A 409 8.32 -24.18 -1.03
CA PRO A 409 8.24 -24.74 -2.39
C PRO A 409 7.70 -23.74 -3.42
N TYR A 410 7.62 -22.45 -3.09
CA TYR A 410 6.99 -21.44 -3.95
C TYR A 410 7.99 -20.50 -4.61
N VAL A 411 7.62 -19.92 -5.74
CA VAL A 411 8.31 -18.79 -6.37
C VAL A 411 7.31 -17.70 -6.75
N ARG A 412 7.75 -16.43 -6.72
CA ARG A 412 6.98 -15.31 -7.26
C ARG A 412 7.57 -14.85 -8.59
N ALA A 413 6.74 -14.87 -9.63
CA ALA A 413 7.03 -14.24 -10.92
C ALA A 413 6.30 -12.90 -11.02
N ALA A 414 6.97 -11.84 -11.46
CA ALA A 414 6.33 -10.55 -11.73
C ALA A 414 6.16 -10.34 -13.23
N PHE A 415 5.01 -9.82 -13.66
CA PHE A 415 4.72 -9.51 -15.08
C PHE A 415 4.75 -7.99 -15.37
N SER A 416 5.50 -7.22 -14.60
CA SER A 416 5.47 -5.76 -14.65
C SER A 416 6.41 -5.09 -15.65
N LEU A 417 7.52 -5.75 -16.03
CA LEU A 417 8.57 -5.14 -16.86
C LEU A 417 8.89 -5.93 -18.13
N ALA A 418 8.97 -7.26 -18.04
CA ALA A 418 9.34 -8.13 -19.15
C ALA A 418 8.27 -8.10 -20.26
N THR A 419 8.68 -8.16 -21.52
CA THR A 419 7.74 -8.29 -22.65
C THR A 419 7.09 -9.68 -22.67
N PRO A 420 5.96 -9.88 -23.37
CA PRO A 420 5.35 -11.21 -23.52
C PRO A 420 6.32 -12.29 -24.03
N GLU A 421 7.23 -11.95 -24.94
CA GLU A 421 8.24 -12.87 -25.48
C GLU A 421 9.29 -13.23 -24.41
N GLN A 422 9.72 -12.26 -23.62
CA GLN A 422 10.64 -12.48 -22.50
C GLN A 422 9.97 -13.31 -21.39
N ILE A 423 8.67 -13.11 -21.16
CA ILE A 423 7.87 -13.92 -20.22
C ILE A 423 7.83 -15.38 -20.72
N ASP A 424 7.55 -15.63 -21.99
CA ASP A 424 7.53 -17.01 -22.54
C ASP A 424 8.88 -17.70 -22.40
N GLU A 425 9.96 -17.00 -22.76
CA GLU A 425 11.32 -17.51 -22.64
C GLU A 425 11.72 -17.77 -21.17
N ALA A 426 11.31 -16.91 -20.24
CA ALA A 426 11.53 -17.11 -18.80
C ALA A 426 10.85 -18.39 -18.29
N PHE A 427 9.62 -18.68 -18.73
CA PHE A 427 8.90 -19.90 -18.35
C PHE A 427 9.48 -21.16 -18.99
N ARG A 428 9.98 -21.07 -20.22
CA ARG A 428 10.75 -22.14 -20.85
C ARG A 428 12.00 -22.48 -20.04
N ARG A 429 12.76 -21.47 -19.62
CA ARG A 429 13.96 -21.60 -18.77
C ARG A 429 13.62 -22.19 -17.40
N LEU A 430 12.54 -21.71 -16.77
CA LEU A 430 12.04 -22.24 -15.50
C LEU A 430 11.61 -23.70 -15.61
N ALA A 431 10.93 -24.10 -16.68
CA ALA A 431 10.54 -25.49 -16.90
C ALA A 431 11.75 -26.43 -17.03
N SER A 432 12.79 -26.01 -17.78
CA SER A 432 14.07 -26.75 -17.85
C SER A 432 14.74 -26.85 -16.48
N LEU A 433 14.74 -25.76 -15.71
CA LEU A 433 15.30 -25.72 -14.37
C LEU A 433 14.62 -26.71 -13.41
N ILE A 434 13.29 -26.76 -13.43
CA ILE A 434 12.53 -27.67 -12.57
C ILE A 434 12.80 -29.12 -12.96
N LYS A 435 12.83 -29.44 -14.26
CA LYS A 435 13.14 -30.81 -14.74
C LYS A 435 14.52 -31.30 -14.34
N GLU A 436 15.52 -30.42 -14.27
CA GLU A 436 16.88 -30.78 -13.84
C GLU A 436 17.02 -30.89 -12.31
N ALA A 437 16.03 -30.42 -11.56
CA ALA A 437 16.03 -30.44 -10.10
C ALA A 437 15.15 -31.56 -9.52
N LEU A 438 14.21 -32.10 -10.30
CA LEU A 438 13.48 -33.34 -10.05
C LEU A 438 14.33 -34.54 -10.46
#